data_AF-A0AA39WNR1-F1
#
_entry.id   AF-A0AA39WNR1-F1
#
_cell.length_a   1.000
_cell.length_b   1.000
_cell.length_c   1.000
_cell.angle_alpha   90.00
_cell.angle_beta   90.00
_cell.angle_gamma   90.00
#
_symmetry.space_group_name_H-M   'P 1'
#
loop_
_entity.id
_entity.type
_entity.pdbx_description
1 polymer ?
#
loop_
_entity_poly.entity_id
_entity_poly.type
_entity_poly.pdbx_seq_one_letter_code
_entity_poly.pdbx_strand_id
1 'polypeptide(L)'
;MSKKTPPLNINPPLLNSANPWATDLSHLIPLYASPYTGAVTTRTSLLDGYPHDDAVNQYTFFSPTTQQPVPSPHRVNPPATATPFTHAASLNTLGYSPLPLDTYLDFVSAISAEAVASTVAGGKGGAVLRTDKPIIVSVTGAPADVAQCYRRICARARTVCMPLAMELNLSCPNIPGKPPPAYSRAALVEYLRALEGA
;
A
#
# COMPACT_ATOMS: atom_id res chain seq x y z
N MET A 1 -12.95 25.21 -15.35
CA MET A 1 -13.58 24.61 -14.17
C MET A 1 -12.79 23.35 -13.81
N SER A 2 -12.14 23.30 -12.63
CA SER A 2 -11.41 22.10 -12.21
C SER A 2 -12.39 20.93 -12.10
N LYS A 3 -12.13 19.84 -12.83
CA LYS A 3 -12.99 18.65 -12.83
C LYS A 3 -12.90 18.03 -11.44
N LYS A 4 -13.98 18.13 -10.65
CA LYS A 4 -14.02 17.60 -9.28
C LYS A 4 -13.63 16.11 -9.31
N THR A 5 -12.66 15.72 -8.50
CA THR A 5 -12.29 14.31 -8.31
C THR A 5 -13.52 13.54 -7.84
N PRO A 6 -13.87 12.40 -8.46
CA PRO A 6 -15.03 11.61 -8.02
C PRO A 6 -14.83 11.14 -6.57
N PRO A 7 -15.89 11.03 -5.77
CA PRO A 7 -15.79 10.55 -4.41
C PRO A 7 -15.33 9.08 -4.39
N LEU A 8 -14.44 8.75 -3.47
CA LEU A 8 -13.99 7.38 -3.25
C LEU A 8 -15.00 6.66 -2.35
N ASN A 9 -15.69 5.65 -2.89
CA ASN A 9 -16.64 4.83 -2.14
C ASN A 9 -15.96 3.60 -1.56
N ILE A 10 -15.83 3.53 -0.23
CA ILE A 10 -15.21 2.40 0.48
C ILE A 10 -16.27 1.74 1.35
N ASN A 11 -16.74 0.56 0.95
CA ASN A 11 -17.74 -0.21 1.68
C ASN A 11 -17.43 -1.71 1.66
N PRO A 12 -17.26 -2.36 2.84
CA PRO A 12 -17.26 -1.78 4.19
C PRO A 12 -16.10 -0.78 4.42
N PRO A 13 -16.18 0.13 5.40
CA PRO A 13 -15.16 1.17 5.64
C PRO A 13 -13.89 0.63 6.32
N LEU A 14 -13.42 -0.54 5.88
CA LEU A 14 -12.23 -1.21 6.37
C LEU A 14 -11.29 -1.48 5.20
N LEU A 15 -10.01 -1.24 5.41
CA LEU A 15 -8.93 -1.47 4.46
C LEU A 15 -7.64 -1.74 5.24
N ASN A 16 -6.67 -2.36 4.59
CA ASN A 16 -5.34 -2.52 5.18
C ASN A 16 -4.56 -1.19 5.13
N SER A 17 -3.59 -1.05 6.04
CA SER A 17 -2.56 -0.02 5.92
C SER A 17 -1.54 -0.37 4.82
N ALA A 18 -0.82 0.63 4.32
CA ALA A 18 0.34 0.40 3.45
C ALA A 18 1.47 -0.28 4.24
N ASN A 19 1.61 -1.61 4.10
CA ASN A 19 2.51 -2.42 4.94
C ASN A 19 3.10 -3.62 4.16
N PRO A 20 4.02 -4.42 4.74
CA PRO A 20 4.66 -5.56 4.05
C PRO A 20 3.70 -6.63 3.54
N TRP A 21 2.55 -6.83 4.20
CA TRP A 21 1.49 -7.74 3.76
C TRP A 21 0.60 -7.13 2.68
N ALA A 22 1.12 -6.18 1.92
CA ALA A 22 0.54 -5.62 0.70
C ALA A 22 1.62 -5.44 -0.38
N THR A 23 2.65 -6.31 -0.38
CA THR A 23 3.82 -6.17 -1.27
C THR A 23 3.60 -6.76 -2.66
N ASP A 24 2.96 -7.93 -2.77
CA ASP A 24 2.86 -8.70 -4.02
C ASP A 24 1.46 -9.32 -4.21
N LEU A 25 1.24 -10.05 -5.32
CA LEU A 25 -0.07 -10.66 -5.62
C LEU A 25 -0.54 -11.67 -4.57
N SER A 26 0.37 -12.44 -3.95
CA SER A 26 0.00 -13.40 -2.90
C SER A 26 -0.58 -12.71 -1.66
N HIS A 27 -0.20 -11.45 -1.44
CA HIS A 27 -0.76 -10.58 -0.42
C HIS A 27 -2.03 -9.85 -0.90
N LEU A 28 -1.98 -9.24 -2.08
CA LEU A 28 -3.02 -8.34 -2.58
C LEU A 28 -4.30 -9.07 -2.98
N ILE A 29 -4.21 -10.26 -3.58
CA ILE A 29 -5.40 -11.02 -3.99
C ILE A 29 -6.28 -11.39 -2.78
N PRO A 30 -5.75 -12.01 -1.71
CA PRO A 30 -6.57 -12.28 -0.51
C PRO A 30 -7.18 -11.02 0.12
N LEU A 31 -6.43 -9.92 0.17
CA LEU A 31 -6.94 -8.64 0.68
C LEU A 31 -8.10 -8.11 -0.19
N TYR A 32 -7.99 -8.23 -1.50
CA TYR A 32 -9.01 -7.77 -2.45
C TYR A 32 -10.23 -8.69 -2.45
N ALA A 33 -10.03 -10.00 -2.35
CA ALA A 33 -11.10 -11.01 -2.27
C ALA A 33 -11.87 -10.96 -0.93
N SER A 34 -11.26 -10.45 0.14
CA SER A 34 -11.89 -10.39 1.47
C SER A 34 -13.21 -9.62 1.43
N PRO A 35 -14.34 -10.20 1.88
CA PRO A 35 -15.62 -9.48 1.95
C PRO A 35 -15.62 -8.41 3.04
N TYR A 36 -14.64 -8.44 3.96
CA TYR A 36 -14.54 -7.52 5.09
C TYR A 36 -13.75 -6.26 4.77
N THR A 37 -13.10 -6.16 3.61
CA THR A 37 -12.44 -4.93 3.15
C THR A 37 -13.29 -4.25 2.08
N GLY A 38 -13.38 -2.93 2.12
CA GLY A 38 -14.00 -2.11 1.07
C GLY A 38 -13.01 -1.52 0.09
N ALA A 39 -11.71 -1.57 0.39
CA ALA A 39 -10.61 -1.16 -0.47
C ALA A 39 -9.32 -1.90 -0.07
N VAL A 40 -8.31 -1.86 -0.93
CA VAL A 40 -6.96 -2.38 -0.65
C VAL A 40 -5.93 -1.28 -0.87
N THR A 41 -4.98 -1.14 0.04
CA THR A 41 -3.85 -0.21 -0.11
C THR A 41 -2.58 -0.99 -0.40
N THR A 42 -1.81 -0.61 -1.41
CA THR A 42 -0.51 -1.26 -1.69
C THR A 42 0.54 -0.85 -0.65
N ARG A 43 1.62 -1.64 -0.50
CA ARG A 43 2.82 -1.14 0.20
C ARG A 43 3.30 0.14 -0.51
N THR A 44 3.78 1.11 0.28
CA THR A 44 4.31 2.36 -0.28
C THR A 44 5.49 2.06 -1.20
N SER A 45 5.39 2.48 -2.47
CA SER A 45 6.42 2.28 -3.50
C SER A 45 7.08 3.59 -3.93
N LEU A 46 8.30 3.47 -4.45
CA LEU A 46 8.98 4.53 -5.22
C LEU A 46 8.93 4.16 -6.70
N LEU A 47 9.26 5.10 -7.59
CA LEU A 47 9.35 4.82 -9.03
C LEU A 47 10.25 3.61 -9.32
N ASP A 48 11.41 3.56 -8.68
CA ASP A 48 12.44 2.54 -8.93
C ASP A 48 12.56 1.49 -7.80
N GLY A 49 11.65 1.54 -6.81
CA GLY A 49 11.70 0.70 -5.62
C GLY A 49 12.65 1.22 -4.54
N TYR A 50 12.63 0.57 -3.38
CA TYR A 50 13.45 0.88 -2.21
C TYR A 50 14.57 -0.15 -2.06
N PRO A 51 15.81 0.26 -1.69
CA PRO A 51 16.89 -0.67 -1.40
C PRO A 51 16.64 -1.39 -0.06
N HIS A 52 15.70 -2.34 -0.07
CA HIS A 52 15.33 -3.14 1.09
C HIS A 52 16.44 -4.15 1.42
N ASP A 53 16.77 -4.24 2.70
CA ASP A 53 17.73 -5.19 3.24
C ASP A 53 17.08 -5.88 4.44
N ASP A 54 16.82 -7.18 4.35
CA ASP A 54 16.17 -7.97 5.41
C ASP A 54 16.98 -7.97 6.74
N ALA A 55 18.28 -7.67 6.69
CA ALA A 55 19.11 -7.53 7.89
C ALA A 55 18.89 -6.19 8.62
N VAL A 56 18.37 -5.17 7.93
CA VAL A 56 18.15 -3.81 8.46
C VAL A 56 16.66 -3.49 8.61
N ASN A 57 15.86 -3.94 7.65
CA ASN A 57 14.45 -3.62 7.52
C ASN A 57 13.60 -4.69 8.20
N GLN A 58 13.53 -4.61 9.52
CA GLN A 58 12.97 -5.66 10.36
C GLN A 58 11.69 -5.20 11.05
N TYR A 59 10.94 -6.15 11.61
CA TYR A 59 9.86 -5.87 12.53
C TYR A 59 9.84 -6.87 13.69
N THR A 60 9.22 -6.48 14.80
CA THR A 60 8.96 -7.38 15.90
C THR A 60 7.61 -7.09 16.53
N PHE A 61 6.98 -8.13 17.06
CA PHE A 61 5.81 -8.00 17.92
C PHE A 61 6.26 -8.04 19.39
N PHE A 62 5.59 -7.28 20.23
CA PHE A 62 5.91 -7.20 21.66
C PHE A 62 4.65 -7.02 22.49
N SER A 63 4.72 -7.39 23.76
CA SER A 63 3.64 -7.13 24.70
C SER A 63 3.64 -5.68 25.14
N PRO A 64 2.56 -4.90 24.92
CA PRO A 64 2.53 -3.52 25.39
C PRO A 64 2.53 -3.40 26.92
N THR A 65 2.15 -4.48 27.63
CA THR A 65 2.09 -4.50 29.11
C THR A 65 3.44 -4.83 29.74
N THR A 66 4.17 -5.83 29.21
CA THR A 66 5.44 -6.27 29.78
C THR A 66 6.67 -5.77 29.01
N GLN A 67 6.45 -5.17 27.84
CA GLN A 67 7.48 -4.71 26.90
C GLN A 67 8.41 -5.83 26.41
N GLN A 68 8.03 -7.09 26.61
CA GLN A 68 8.80 -8.23 26.13
C GLN A 68 8.51 -8.50 24.65
N PRO A 69 9.53 -8.70 23.82
CA PRO A 69 9.35 -9.11 22.43
C PRO A 69 8.97 -10.59 22.34
N VAL A 70 8.41 -11.00 21.20
CA VAL A 70 8.24 -12.43 20.90
C VAL A 70 9.63 -13.10 20.88
N PRO A 71 9.86 -14.18 21.66
CA PRO A 71 11.12 -14.90 21.64
C PRO A 71 11.38 -15.46 20.24
N SER A 72 12.44 -15.01 19.57
CA SER A 72 12.84 -15.50 18.25
C SER A 72 14.30 -15.93 18.28
N PRO A 73 14.63 -17.23 18.01
CA PRO A 73 15.98 -17.77 18.15
C PRO A 73 16.95 -17.24 17.08
N HIS A 74 16.43 -16.65 16.02
CA HIS A 74 17.19 -15.97 14.97
C HIS A 74 16.46 -14.67 14.68
N ARG A 75 17.17 -13.57 14.37
CA ARG A 75 16.63 -12.23 14.03
C ARG A 75 15.76 -12.26 12.74
N VAL A 76 14.75 -13.11 12.73
CA VAL A 76 13.81 -13.40 11.68
C VAL A 76 12.47 -13.02 12.27
N ASN A 77 11.69 -12.30 11.48
CA ASN A 77 10.42 -11.80 11.93
C ASN A 77 9.52 -13.00 12.31
N PRO A 78 8.94 -13.02 13.53
CA PRO A 78 8.17 -14.16 13.97
C PRO A 78 6.93 -14.34 13.08
N PRO A 79 6.59 -15.57 12.68
CA PRO A 79 5.36 -15.81 11.94
C PRO A 79 4.16 -15.42 12.80
N ALA A 80 3.09 -14.92 12.17
CA ALA A 80 1.89 -14.46 12.87
C ALA A 80 1.29 -15.55 13.78
N THR A 81 1.41 -16.82 13.38
CA THR A 81 0.93 -17.99 14.15
C THR A 81 1.73 -18.28 15.41
N ALA A 82 2.97 -17.80 15.50
CA ALA A 82 3.83 -17.94 16.68
C ALA A 82 3.72 -16.75 17.63
N THR A 83 2.94 -15.71 17.29
CA THR A 83 2.82 -14.50 18.09
C THR A 83 1.71 -14.67 19.14
N PRO A 84 2.03 -14.65 20.45
CA PRO A 84 1.01 -14.76 21.49
C PRO A 84 0.05 -13.57 21.43
N PHE A 85 -1.22 -13.78 21.79
CA PHE A 85 -2.22 -12.68 21.85
C PHE A 85 -1.78 -11.52 22.76
N THR A 86 -0.96 -11.81 23.78
CA THR A 86 -0.40 -10.79 24.67
C THR A 86 0.62 -9.87 24.00
N HIS A 87 1.09 -10.20 22.79
CA HIS A 87 2.05 -9.44 21.98
C HIS A 87 1.35 -8.66 20.87
N ALA A 88 0.38 -7.83 21.26
CA ALA A 88 -0.51 -7.12 20.35
C ALA A 88 0.06 -5.81 19.77
N ALA A 89 1.29 -5.43 20.11
CA ALA A 89 1.96 -4.24 19.60
C ALA A 89 3.13 -4.61 18.68
N SER A 90 3.52 -3.69 17.80
CA SER A 90 4.63 -3.90 16.87
C SER A 90 5.59 -2.71 16.81
N LEU A 91 6.85 -2.98 16.50
CA LEU A 91 7.90 -2.01 16.18
C LEU A 91 8.56 -2.45 14.88
N ASN A 92 8.90 -1.49 14.01
CA ASN A 92 9.49 -1.80 12.72
C ASN A 92 10.47 -0.73 12.20
N THR A 93 11.37 -1.17 11.33
CA THR A 93 12.32 -0.36 10.55
C THR A 93 12.23 -0.70 9.06
N LEU A 94 11.04 -1.09 8.60
CA LEU A 94 10.81 -1.80 7.33
C LEU A 94 11.18 -1.06 6.03
N GLY A 95 11.40 0.25 6.09
CA GLY A 95 11.56 1.06 4.87
C GLY A 95 10.31 1.05 4.01
N TYR A 96 10.48 1.23 2.70
CA TYR A 96 9.40 1.18 1.70
C TYR A 96 9.46 -0.13 0.90
N SER A 97 8.60 -0.29 -0.10
CA SER A 97 8.59 -1.48 -0.95
C SER A 97 9.87 -1.61 -1.78
N PRO A 98 10.47 -2.82 -1.86
CA PRO A 98 11.54 -3.08 -2.83
C PRO A 98 11.07 -3.08 -4.27
N LEU A 99 9.76 -3.22 -4.52
CA LEU A 99 9.22 -3.28 -5.86
C LEU A 99 8.98 -1.87 -6.43
N PRO A 100 9.38 -1.62 -7.68
CA PRO A 100 9.03 -0.41 -8.43
C PRO A 100 7.51 -0.18 -8.53
N LEU A 101 7.10 1.07 -8.69
CA LEU A 101 5.68 1.43 -8.89
C LEU A 101 5.03 0.63 -10.03
N ASP A 102 5.72 0.46 -11.15
CA ASP A 102 5.14 -0.20 -12.32
C ASP A 102 4.78 -1.67 -12.03
N THR A 103 5.53 -2.34 -11.16
CA THR A 103 5.21 -3.69 -10.70
C THR A 103 3.85 -3.72 -9.98
N TYR A 104 3.55 -2.71 -9.14
CA TYR A 104 2.23 -2.59 -8.52
C TYR A 104 1.12 -2.32 -9.53
N LEU A 105 1.39 -1.49 -10.55
CA LEU A 105 0.41 -1.21 -11.61
C LEU A 105 0.12 -2.46 -12.47
N ASP A 106 1.09 -3.34 -12.64
CA ASP A 106 0.91 -4.63 -13.28
C ASP A 106 0.10 -5.59 -12.39
N PHE A 107 0.34 -5.61 -11.08
CA PHE A 107 -0.51 -6.35 -10.13
C PHE A 107 -1.97 -5.88 -10.16
N VAL A 108 -2.20 -4.56 -10.20
CA VAL A 108 -3.54 -3.97 -10.35
C VAL A 108 -4.20 -4.44 -11.65
N SER A 109 -3.43 -4.53 -12.75
CA SER A 109 -3.94 -5.02 -14.03
C SER A 109 -4.34 -6.50 -13.97
N ALA A 110 -3.54 -7.33 -13.30
CA ALA A 110 -3.86 -8.74 -13.09
C ALA A 110 -5.14 -8.91 -12.26
N ILE A 111 -5.28 -8.19 -11.13
CA ILE A 111 -6.49 -8.20 -10.30
C ILE A 111 -7.71 -7.74 -11.10
N SER A 112 -7.55 -6.71 -11.95
CA SER A 112 -8.62 -6.22 -12.82
C SER A 112 -9.09 -7.28 -13.82
N ALA A 113 -8.15 -7.97 -14.47
CA ALA A 113 -8.48 -9.04 -15.41
C ALA A 113 -9.23 -10.19 -14.71
N GLU A 114 -8.79 -10.57 -13.51
CA GLU A 114 -9.45 -11.60 -12.71
C GLU A 114 -10.86 -11.18 -12.29
N ALA A 115 -11.06 -9.94 -11.83
CA ALA A 115 -12.39 -9.44 -11.46
C ALA A 115 -13.38 -9.41 -12.64
N VAL A 116 -12.90 -9.03 -13.83
CA VAL A 116 -13.71 -9.11 -15.05
C VAL A 116 -14.05 -10.56 -15.38
N ALA A 117 -13.08 -11.47 -15.33
CA ALA A 117 -13.30 -12.88 -15.62
C ALA A 117 -14.26 -13.55 -14.63
N SER A 118 -14.15 -13.27 -13.32
CA SER A 118 -15.06 -13.79 -12.29
C SER A 118 -16.50 -13.33 -12.50
N THR A 119 -16.70 -12.10 -12.98
CA THR A 119 -18.03 -11.56 -13.27
C THR A 119 -18.68 -12.29 -14.45
N VAL A 120 -17.91 -12.59 -15.50
CA VAL A 120 -18.40 -13.28 -16.71
C VAL A 120 -18.68 -14.77 -16.44
N ALA A 121 -17.88 -15.43 -15.60
CA ALA A 121 -17.98 -16.87 -15.34
C ALA A 121 -19.14 -17.28 -14.41
N GLY A 122 -19.98 -16.33 -13.95
CA GLY A 122 -21.17 -16.64 -13.15
C GLY A 122 -20.88 -17.29 -11.79
N GLY A 123 -19.70 -17.05 -11.21
CA GLY A 123 -19.37 -17.42 -9.82
C GLY A 123 -19.32 -18.93 -9.52
N LYS A 124 -18.99 -19.80 -10.47
CA LYS A 124 -18.83 -21.22 -10.17
C LYS A 124 -17.47 -21.51 -9.51
N GLY A 125 -17.44 -21.44 -8.17
CA GLY A 125 -16.47 -22.16 -7.33
C GLY A 125 -15.30 -21.35 -6.72
N GLY A 126 -15.20 -20.05 -6.98
CA GLY A 126 -14.17 -19.16 -6.39
C GLY A 126 -14.77 -17.89 -5.80
N ALA A 127 -14.00 -17.18 -4.97
CA ALA A 127 -14.41 -15.86 -4.46
C ALA A 127 -14.57 -14.88 -5.63
N VAL A 128 -15.77 -14.33 -5.81
CA VAL A 128 -16.03 -13.35 -6.87
C VAL A 128 -15.35 -12.04 -6.50
N LEU A 129 -14.35 -11.64 -7.28
CA LEU A 129 -13.70 -10.35 -7.08
C LEU A 129 -14.62 -9.22 -7.58
N ARG A 130 -14.76 -8.20 -6.75
CA ARG A 130 -15.54 -7.01 -7.04
C ARG A 130 -14.86 -6.15 -8.10
N THR A 131 -15.62 -5.57 -9.03
CA THR A 131 -15.11 -4.56 -9.97
C THR A 131 -15.25 -3.14 -9.42
N ASP A 132 -15.99 -2.94 -8.34
CA ASP A 132 -16.22 -1.63 -7.72
C ASP A 132 -15.32 -1.36 -6.50
N LYS A 133 -14.58 -2.35 -6.00
CA LYS A 133 -13.70 -2.23 -4.84
C LYS A 133 -12.44 -1.42 -5.21
N PRO A 134 -12.18 -0.24 -4.63
CA PRO A 134 -11.03 0.55 -5.02
C PRO A 134 -9.69 -0.05 -4.59
N ILE A 135 -8.65 0.23 -5.39
CA ILE A 135 -7.26 0.05 -4.98
C ILE A 135 -6.61 1.42 -4.78
N ILE A 136 -6.00 1.60 -3.61
CA ILE A 136 -5.24 2.79 -3.23
C ILE A 136 -3.76 2.47 -3.41
N VAL A 137 -3.12 3.12 -4.39
CA VAL A 137 -1.70 2.95 -4.66
C VAL A 137 -0.93 3.93 -3.78
N SER A 138 -0.20 3.39 -2.79
CA SER A 138 0.61 4.19 -1.87
C SER A 138 1.97 4.48 -2.48
N VAL A 139 2.37 5.75 -2.52
CA VAL A 139 3.62 6.21 -3.14
C VAL A 139 4.37 7.21 -2.26
N THR A 140 5.66 7.32 -2.47
CA THR A 140 6.52 8.35 -1.90
C THR A 140 7.69 8.66 -2.86
N GLY A 141 8.50 9.67 -2.54
CA GLY A 141 9.63 10.10 -3.36
C GLY A 141 9.83 11.61 -3.31
N ALA A 142 10.65 12.15 -4.23
CA ALA A 142 10.72 13.60 -4.42
C ALA A 142 9.41 14.12 -5.05
N PRO A 143 9.10 15.43 -4.95
CA PRO A 143 7.87 15.98 -5.54
C PRO A 143 7.70 15.67 -7.04
N ALA A 144 8.79 15.71 -7.82
CA ALA A 144 8.76 15.37 -9.24
C ALA A 144 8.43 13.89 -9.49
N ASP A 145 9.00 13.00 -8.67
CA ASP A 145 8.75 11.55 -8.75
C ASP A 145 7.29 11.25 -8.40
N VAL A 146 6.76 11.90 -7.36
CA VAL A 146 5.35 11.78 -6.94
C VAL A 146 4.40 12.26 -8.06
N ALA A 147 4.72 13.36 -8.74
CA ALA A 147 3.95 13.80 -9.91
C ALA A 147 4.00 12.76 -11.05
N GLN A 148 5.16 12.13 -11.27
CA GLN A 148 5.27 11.05 -12.25
C GLN A 148 4.46 9.81 -11.83
N CYS A 149 4.52 9.41 -10.56
CA CYS A 149 3.69 8.35 -10.01
C CYS A 149 2.21 8.61 -10.26
N TYR A 150 1.74 9.82 -9.97
CA TYR A 150 0.36 10.24 -10.20
C TYR A 150 -0.05 10.07 -11.66
N ARG A 151 0.76 10.54 -12.62
CA ARG A 151 0.47 10.38 -14.06
C ARG A 151 0.36 8.91 -14.47
N ARG A 152 1.26 8.05 -13.97
CA ARG A 152 1.24 6.60 -14.27
C ARG A 152 -0.01 5.94 -13.69
N ILE A 153 -0.39 6.29 -12.45
CA ILE A 153 -1.63 5.81 -11.82
C ILE A 153 -2.86 6.28 -12.61
N CYS A 154 -2.92 7.55 -13.01
CA CYS A 154 -4.00 8.08 -13.84
C CYS A 154 -4.09 7.42 -15.21
N ALA A 155 -2.96 7.08 -15.83
CA ALA A 155 -2.94 6.33 -17.08
C ALA A 155 -3.50 4.91 -16.87
N ARG A 156 -3.04 4.21 -15.82
CA ARG A 156 -3.51 2.86 -15.49
C ARG A 156 -4.99 2.83 -15.10
N ALA A 157 -5.49 3.85 -14.41
CA ALA A 157 -6.89 3.97 -14.02
C ALA A 157 -7.87 3.96 -15.21
N ARG A 158 -7.39 4.27 -16.44
CA ARG A 158 -8.20 4.23 -17.66
C ARG A 158 -8.38 2.83 -18.23
N THR A 159 -7.57 1.86 -17.79
CA THR A 159 -7.51 0.52 -18.39
C THR A 159 -7.93 -0.60 -17.44
N VAL A 160 -8.30 -0.27 -16.21
CA VAL A 160 -8.68 -1.25 -15.17
C VAL A 160 -10.15 -1.09 -14.79
N CYS A 161 -10.76 -2.17 -14.30
CA CYS A 161 -12.20 -2.20 -14.05
C CYS A 161 -12.63 -1.51 -12.76
N MET A 162 -11.70 -1.35 -11.80
CA MET A 162 -11.96 -0.75 -10.50
C MET A 162 -11.44 0.69 -10.38
N PRO A 163 -12.00 1.49 -9.46
CA PRO A 163 -11.46 2.80 -9.15
C PRO A 163 -10.03 2.70 -8.59
N LEU A 164 -9.14 3.56 -9.07
CA LEU A 164 -7.83 3.77 -8.46
C LEU A 164 -7.79 5.11 -7.73
N ALA A 165 -7.18 5.10 -6.55
CA ALA A 165 -6.77 6.31 -5.84
C ALA A 165 -5.27 6.25 -5.56
N MET A 166 -4.67 7.41 -5.29
CA MET A 166 -3.28 7.51 -4.87
C MET A 166 -3.23 7.99 -3.42
N GLU A 167 -2.43 7.30 -2.60
CA GLU A 167 -2.04 7.76 -1.28
C GLU A 167 -0.61 8.31 -1.35
N LEU A 168 -0.42 9.56 -0.93
CA LEU A 168 0.90 10.16 -0.82
C LEU A 168 1.43 10.01 0.61
N ASN A 169 2.43 9.15 0.80
CA ASN A 169 3.07 8.93 2.09
C ASN A 169 4.22 9.93 2.30
N LEU A 170 4.05 10.85 3.27
CA LEU A 170 5.03 11.86 3.68
C LEU A 170 5.50 11.69 5.13
N SER A 171 5.18 10.57 5.78
CA SER A 171 5.42 10.38 7.22
C SER A 171 6.75 9.71 7.55
N CYS A 172 7.33 8.94 6.63
CA CYS A 172 8.45 8.07 6.96
C CYS A 172 9.80 8.84 6.98
N PRO A 173 10.55 8.78 8.10
CA PRO A 173 11.83 9.49 8.29
C PRO A 173 13.02 8.80 7.63
N ASN A 174 12.79 7.85 6.71
CA ASN A 174 13.84 7.00 6.13
C ASN A 174 14.67 7.70 5.05
N ILE A 175 14.54 9.02 4.89
CA ILE A 175 15.38 9.84 4.01
C ILE A 175 16.42 10.54 4.90
N PRO A 176 17.72 10.21 4.77
CA PRO A 176 18.78 10.82 5.58
C PRO A 176 18.78 12.35 5.50
N GLY A 177 18.94 13.01 6.65
CA GLY A 177 19.19 14.45 6.74
C GLY A 177 17.99 15.37 6.50
N LYS A 178 16.77 14.84 6.34
CA LYS A 178 15.55 15.66 6.22
C LYS A 178 14.47 15.16 7.17
N PRO A 179 13.84 16.04 7.99
CA PRO A 179 12.64 15.66 8.74
C PRO A 179 11.53 15.26 7.76
N PRO A 180 10.58 14.40 8.17
CA PRO A 180 9.43 14.03 7.33
C PRO A 180 8.76 15.26 6.71
N PRO A 181 8.51 15.29 5.38
CA PRO A 181 7.97 16.47 4.70
C PRO A 181 6.66 16.99 5.30
N ALA A 182 5.84 16.09 5.85
CA ALA A 182 4.58 16.46 6.51
C ALA A 182 4.78 17.36 7.76
N TYR A 183 5.98 17.42 8.33
CA TYR A 183 6.27 18.26 9.51
C TYR A 183 6.58 19.71 9.15
N SER A 184 6.73 20.02 7.85
CA SER A 184 6.96 21.38 7.36
C SER A 184 5.86 21.79 6.39
N ARG A 185 5.17 22.89 6.69
CA ARG A 185 4.20 23.50 5.78
C ARG A 185 4.82 23.78 4.41
N ALA A 186 6.06 24.29 4.37
CA ALA A 186 6.73 24.63 3.13
C ALA A 186 6.98 23.37 2.27
N ALA A 187 7.50 22.30 2.89
CA ALA A 187 7.73 21.05 2.19
C ALA A 187 6.41 20.42 1.70
N LEU A 188 5.36 20.39 2.53
CA LEU A 188 4.05 19.89 2.13
C LEU A 188 3.48 20.63 0.90
N VAL A 189 3.63 21.96 0.86
CA VAL A 189 3.17 22.78 -0.28
C VAL A 189 3.90 22.41 -1.58
N GLU A 190 5.18 22.05 -1.54
CA GLU A 190 5.92 21.60 -2.73
C GLU A 190 5.30 20.34 -3.35
N TYR A 191 4.93 19.36 -2.52
CA TYR A 191 4.25 18.14 -2.97
C TYR A 191 2.87 18.44 -3.56
N LEU A 192 2.07 19.30 -2.90
CA LEU A 192 0.74 19.65 -3.39
C LEU A 192 0.80 20.40 -4.73
N ARG A 193 1.75 21.32 -4.90
CA ARG A 193 1.97 22.02 -6.18
C ARG A 193 2.43 21.09 -7.29
N ALA A 194 3.30 20.14 -6.98
CA ALA A 194 3.74 19.14 -7.96
C ALA A 194 2.56 18.32 -8.48
N LEU A 195 1.59 17.99 -7.62
CA LEU A 195 0.36 17.29 -8.01
C LEU A 195 -0.66 18.16 -8.74
N GLU A 196 -0.77 19.44 -8.40
CA GLU A 196 -1.65 20.37 -9.12
C GLU A 196 -1.26 20.52 -10.60
N GLY A 197 0.04 20.46 -10.90
CA GLY A 197 0.57 20.54 -12.26
C GLY A 197 0.73 19.18 -12.98
N ALA A 198 0.31 18.07 -12.38
CA ALA A 198 0.61 16.72 -12.87
C ALA A 198 -0.42 16.15 -13.84
#